data_AF-A0A0S8AJD8-F1
#
_entry.id   AF-A0A0S8AJD8-F1
#
_cell.length_a   1.000
_cell.length_b   1.000
_cell.length_c   1.000
_cell.angle_alpha   90.00
_cell.angle_beta   90.00
_cell.angle_gamma   90.00
#
_symmetry.space_group_name_H-M   'P 1'
#
loop_
_entity.id
_entity.type
_entity.pdbx_description
1 polymer ?
#
loop_
_entity_poly.entity_id
_entity_poly.type
_entity_poly.pdbx_seq_one_letter_code
_entity_poly.pdbx_strand_id
1 'polypeptide(L)'
;MGTKHNQRDELTMPERREFLLKAARGLGLAAAGGLVWGGLITEGRPAPFVLRPPGALPEQQFLAACLKCGKCVEACPYDALDLAKPEDNKPIGTPYFVPRTHPCYLCKDIPCVPACPTGALDKKLVGEEDENGELVLNINLAKMGLAVLDRET
;
A
#
# COMPACT_ATOMS: atom_id res chain seq x y z
N MET A 1 38.45 -40.90 57.87
CA MET A 1 38.17 -41.43 56.52
C MET A 1 36.68 -41.32 56.23
N GLY A 2 36.30 -40.67 55.12
CA GLY A 2 35.01 -40.82 54.40
C GLY A 2 33.75 -40.30 55.13
N THR A 3 32.83 -39.56 54.54
CA THR A 3 32.48 -39.40 53.12
C THR A 3 31.77 -38.06 52.91
N LYS A 4 32.14 -37.36 51.84
CA LYS A 4 31.31 -36.32 51.22
C LYS A 4 30.22 -37.02 50.40
N HIS A 5 28.96 -36.63 50.57
CA HIS A 5 27.88 -36.69 49.58
C HIS A 5 26.61 -36.16 50.27
N ASN A 6 25.67 -35.42 49.68
CA ASN A 6 25.49 -34.81 48.37
C ASN A 6 24.13 -34.12 48.53
N GLN A 7 24.09 -32.81 48.82
CA GLN A 7 22.84 -32.06 48.86
C GLN A 7 22.37 -31.85 47.42
N ARG A 8 21.38 -32.64 46.98
CA ARG A 8 20.58 -32.31 45.81
C ARG A 8 19.46 -31.40 46.29
N ASP A 9 19.50 -30.15 45.86
CA ASP A 9 18.42 -29.17 46.05
C ASP A 9 17.10 -29.72 45.51
N GLU A 10 16.15 -29.93 46.40
CA GLU A 10 14.77 -30.25 46.11
C GLU A 10 14.04 -28.95 45.73
N LEU A 11 14.19 -28.53 44.47
CA LEU A 11 13.38 -27.46 43.91
C LEU A 11 11.93 -27.93 43.80
N THR A 12 11.09 -27.42 44.69
CA THR A 12 9.66 -27.71 44.74
C THR A 12 9.00 -27.55 43.34
N MET A 13 8.36 -28.63 42.90
CA MET A 13 7.71 -28.78 41.59
C MET A 13 6.57 -27.76 41.24
N PRO A 14 5.94 -26.99 42.17
CA PRO A 14 4.90 -26.01 41.82
C PRO A 14 5.42 -24.73 41.14
N GLU A 15 6.55 -24.17 41.59
CA GLU A 15 7.04 -22.85 41.14
C GLU A 15 7.54 -22.87 39.69
N ARG A 16 8.28 -23.92 39.31
CA ARG A 16 8.77 -24.10 37.94
C ARG A 16 7.64 -24.30 36.93
N ARG A 17 6.59 -25.02 37.33
CA ARG A 17 5.41 -25.27 36.48
C ARG A 17 4.63 -23.98 36.22
N GLU A 18 4.44 -23.15 37.25
CA GLU A 18 3.81 -21.83 37.14
C GLU A 18 4.60 -20.90 36.21
N PHE A 19 5.92 -20.87 36.36
CA PHE A 19 6.82 -20.10 35.49
C PHE A 19 6.74 -20.57 34.03
N LEU A 20 6.81 -21.88 33.77
CA LEU A 20 6.69 -22.43 32.42
C LEU A 20 5.32 -22.16 31.79
N LEU A 21 4.24 -22.25 32.57
CA LEU A 21 2.88 -21.94 32.09
C LEU A 21 2.71 -20.45 31.77
N LYS A 22 3.25 -19.55 32.59
CA LYS A 22 3.25 -18.10 32.32
C LYS A 22 4.06 -17.76 31.07
N ALA A 23 5.23 -18.37 30.89
CA ALA A 23 6.05 -18.22 29.69
C ALA A 23 5.33 -18.74 28.43
N ALA A 24 4.72 -19.93 28.49
CA ALA A 24 3.97 -20.50 27.38
C ALA A 24 2.76 -19.63 26.97
N ARG A 25 2.03 -19.07 27.95
CA ARG A 25 0.93 -18.12 27.70
C ARG A 25 1.42 -16.82 27.08
N GLY A 26 2.54 -16.26 27.58
CA GLY A 26 3.15 -15.06 27.02
C GLY A 26 3.62 -15.25 25.58
N LEU A 27 4.28 -16.38 25.29
CA LEU A 27 4.68 -16.76 23.93
C LEU A 27 3.47 -16.97 23.01
N GLY A 28 2.42 -17.63 23.50
CA GLY A 28 1.18 -17.82 22.75
C GLY A 28 0.50 -16.50 22.36
N LEU A 29 0.41 -15.56 23.30
CA LEU A 29 -0.14 -14.21 23.04
C LEU A 29 0.75 -13.41 22.09
N ALA A 30 2.07 -13.47 22.25
CA ALA A 30 3.01 -12.80 21.35
C ALA A 30 2.96 -13.38 19.93
N ALA A 31 2.84 -14.71 19.81
CA ALA A 31 2.68 -15.38 18.51
C ALA A 31 1.35 -15.01 17.84
N ALA A 32 0.23 -15.05 18.59
CA ALA A 32 -1.07 -14.65 18.07
C ALA A 32 -1.09 -13.17 17.66
N GLY A 33 -0.56 -12.27 18.50
CA GLY A 33 -0.41 -10.86 18.17
C GLY A 33 0.49 -10.63 16.96
N GLY A 34 1.60 -11.36 16.87
CA GLY A 34 2.52 -11.30 15.74
C GLY A 34 1.90 -11.78 14.42
N LEU A 35 1.06 -12.82 14.46
CA LEU A 35 0.33 -13.30 13.28
C LEU A 35 -0.74 -12.31 12.82
N VAL A 36 -1.52 -11.75 13.75
CA VAL A 36 -2.54 -10.75 13.45
C VAL A 36 -1.89 -9.49 12.86
N TRP A 37 -0.84 -8.99 13.50
CA TRP A 37 -0.10 -7.81 13.03
C TRP A 37 0.61 -8.07 11.70
N GLY A 38 1.20 -9.26 11.55
CA GLY A 38 1.87 -9.69 10.32
C GLY A 38 0.89 -9.74 9.14
N GLY A 39 -0.32 -10.25 9.35
CA GLY A 39 -1.40 -10.23 8.34
C GLY A 39 -1.76 -8.81 7.90
N LEU A 40 -1.93 -7.90 8.86
CA LEU A 40 -2.28 -6.50 8.58
C LEU A 40 -1.17 -5.74 7.83
N ILE A 41 0.11 -5.98 8.14
CA ILE A 41 1.24 -5.32 7.46
C ILE A 41 1.31 -5.67 5.96
N THR A 42 0.80 -6.85 5.55
CA THR A 42 0.92 -7.27 4.14
C THR A 42 0.19 -6.35 3.15
N GLU A 43 -0.76 -5.55 3.62
CA GLU A 43 -1.60 -4.63 2.84
C GLU A 43 -0.87 -3.37 2.34
N GLY A 44 0.34 -3.10 2.85
CA GLY A 44 1.18 -1.98 2.41
C GLY A 44 2.14 -2.30 1.26
N ARG A 45 2.12 -3.54 0.73
CA ARG A 45 3.06 -3.96 -0.32
C ARG A 45 2.65 -3.45 -1.70
N PRO A 46 3.60 -3.03 -2.55
CA PRO A 46 3.32 -2.67 -3.93
C PRO A 46 2.74 -3.88 -4.67
N ALA A 47 1.60 -3.69 -5.34
CA ALA A 47 0.97 -4.71 -6.15
C ALA A 47 1.42 -4.55 -7.61
N PRO A 48 2.06 -5.57 -8.23
CA PRO A 48 2.77 -5.41 -9.51
C PRO A 48 1.88 -5.08 -10.72
N PHE A 49 0.55 -5.18 -10.59
CA PHE A 49 -0.40 -4.99 -11.69
C PHE A 49 -1.47 -3.94 -11.41
N VAL A 50 -1.19 -2.96 -10.54
CA VAL A 50 -2.12 -1.86 -10.27
C VAL A 50 -1.83 -0.71 -11.21
N LEU A 51 -2.85 -0.32 -11.97
CA LEU A 51 -2.79 0.84 -12.83
C LEU A 51 -3.22 2.08 -12.04
N ARG A 52 -2.35 3.09 -12.06
CA ARG A 52 -2.51 4.33 -11.31
C ARG A 52 -3.00 5.45 -12.23
N PRO A 53 -3.74 6.43 -11.68
CA PRO A 53 -4.16 7.61 -12.44
C PRO A 53 -2.98 8.39 -13.06
N PRO A 54 -3.25 9.30 -14.02
CA PRO A 54 -2.24 10.16 -14.63
C PRO A 54 -1.40 10.87 -13.57
N GLY A 55 -0.10 11.06 -13.85
CA GLY A 55 0.81 11.80 -12.99
C GLY A 55 1.23 11.07 -11.71
N ALA A 56 0.88 9.80 -11.52
CA ALA A 56 1.32 9.06 -10.36
C ALA A 56 2.86 8.91 -10.30
N LEU A 57 3.42 9.17 -9.12
CA LEU A 57 4.82 8.87 -8.82
C LEU A 57 5.12 7.36 -8.96
N PRO A 58 6.40 6.96 -9.06
CA PRO A 58 6.78 5.56 -8.96
C PRO A 58 6.19 4.91 -7.70
N GLU A 59 5.69 3.68 -7.82
CA GLU A 59 4.81 3.04 -6.81
C GLU A 59 5.26 3.23 -5.36
N GLN A 60 6.54 3.03 -5.03
CA GLN A 60 7.02 3.20 -3.66
C GLN A 60 6.94 4.65 -3.16
N GLN A 61 7.25 5.62 -4.01
CA GLN A 61 7.14 7.04 -3.68
C GLN A 61 5.67 7.48 -3.63
N PHE A 62 4.85 6.93 -4.53
CA PHE A 62 3.41 7.14 -4.52
C PHE A 62 2.78 6.67 -3.21
N LEU A 63 3.09 5.46 -2.74
CA LEU A 63 2.58 4.93 -1.48
C LEU A 63 3.04 5.72 -0.26
N ALA A 64 4.25 6.29 -0.30
CA ALA A 64 4.75 7.16 0.75
C ALA A 64 4.07 8.54 0.76
N ALA A 65 3.72 9.09 -0.41
CA ALA A 65 3.13 10.43 -0.55
C ALA A 65 1.59 10.42 -0.48
N CYS A 66 0.93 9.32 -0.80
CA CYS A 66 -0.53 9.24 -0.86
C CYS A 66 -1.13 9.15 0.55
N LEU A 67 -1.81 10.21 1.00
CA LEU A 67 -2.54 10.23 2.28
C LEU A 67 -3.94 9.63 2.19
N LYS A 68 -4.29 8.94 1.10
CA LYS A 68 -5.55 8.20 0.94
C LYS A 68 -6.81 9.08 1.11
N CYS A 69 -6.71 10.34 0.73
CA CYS A 69 -7.75 11.35 0.97
C CYS A 69 -8.93 11.33 -0.01
N GLY A 70 -8.87 10.56 -1.09
CA GLY A 70 -9.98 10.44 -2.06
C GLY A 70 -10.18 11.63 -3.01
N LYS A 71 -9.50 12.77 -2.84
CA LYS A 71 -9.71 13.96 -3.69
C LYS A 71 -9.54 13.75 -5.19
N CYS A 72 -8.64 12.85 -5.60
CA CYS A 72 -8.48 12.49 -7.01
C CYS A 72 -9.68 11.73 -7.57
N VAL A 73 -10.36 10.93 -6.74
CA VAL A 73 -11.59 10.21 -7.10
C VAL A 73 -12.73 11.20 -7.27
N GLU A 74 -12.93 12.09 -6.29
CA GLU A 74 -13.95 13.15 -6.36
C GLU A 74 -13.76 14.09 -7.56
N ALA A 75 -12.51 14.37 -7.94
CA ALA A 75 -12.20 15.22 -9.07
C ALA A 75 -12.35 14.53 -10.43
N CYS A 76 -12.58 13.22 -10.49
CA CYS A 76 -12.73 12.50 -11.75
C CYS A 76 -14.16 12.71 -12.29
N PRO A 77 -14.35 13.40 -13.44
CA PRO A 77 -15.69 13.68 -13.95
C PRO A 77 -16.43 12.45 -14.51
N TYR A 78 -15.72 11.33 -14.64
CA TYR A 78 -16.26 10.08 -15.18
C TYR A 78 -16.35 8.97 -14.13
N ASP A 79 -16.07 9.28 -12.86
CA ASP A 79 -16.02 8.31 -11.76
C ASP A 79 -15.17 7.08 -12.10
N ALA A 80 -14.08 7.28 -12.84
CA ALA A 80 -13.23 6.20 -13.33
C ALA A 80 -12.19 5.72 -12.32
N LEU A 81 -12.08 6.39 -11.17
CA LEU A 81 -11.12 6.07 -10.13
C LEU A 81 -11.83 5.51 -8.91
N ASP A 82 -11.34 4.38 -8.40
CA ASP A 82 -11.81 3.75 -7.18
C ASP A 82 -10.72 3.75 -6.11
N LEU A 83 -11.12 3.81 -4.85
CA LEU A 83 -10.21 3.57 -3.72
C LEU A 83 -10.15 2.07 -3.43
N ALA A 84 -8.93 1.53 -3.39
CA ALA A 84 -8.68 0.14 -3.08
C ALA A 84 -9.25 -0.27 -1.71
N LYS A 85 -10.08 -1.32 -1.73
CA LYS A 85 -10.60 -1.99 -0.54
C LYS A 85 -9.66 -3.11 -0.09
N PRO A 86 -9.79 -3.63 1.15
CA PRO A 86 -9.00 -4.77 1.61
C PRO A 86 -9.09 -6.00 0.68
N GLU A 87 -10.23 -6.21 0.01
CA GLU A 87 -10.44 -7.36 -0.88
C GLU A 87 -9.76 -7.22 -2.26
N ASP A 88 -9.32 -6.01 -2.66
CA ASP A 88 -8.89 -5.72 -4.04
C ASP A 88 -7.48 -6.24 -4.38
N ASN A 89 -6.75 -6.74 -3.37
CA ASN A 89 -5.33 -7.11 -3.47
C ASN A 89 -4.45 -5.95 -3.97
N LYS A 90 -4.75 -4.73 -3.52
CA LYS A 90 -4.02 -3.48 -3.83
C LYS A 90 -3.77 -2.73 -2.53
N PRO A 91 -2.80 -1.79 -2.50
CA PRO A 91 -2.57 -0.97 -1.33
C PRO A 91 -3.84 -0.22 -0.91
N ILE A 92 -4.36 -0.52 0.27
CA ILE A 92 -5.69 -0.06 0.71
C ILE A 92 -5.76 1.47 0.75
N GLY A 93 -6.90 2.01 0.30
CA GLY A 93 -7.20 3.44 0.28
C GLY A 93 -6.42 4.23 -0.78
N THR A 94 -5.74 3.54 -1.70
CA THR A 94 -5.05 4.18 -2.80
C THR A 94 -5.88 4.12 -4.09
N PRO A 95 -5.86 5.17 -4.93
CA PRO A 95 -6.66 5.24 -6.15
C PRO A 95 -6.13 4.28 -7.23
N TYR A 96 -7.04 3.65 -7.95
CA TYR A 96 -6.77 2.82 -9.12
C TYR A 96 -7.94 2.89 -10.11
N PHE A 97 -7.77 2.34 -11.31
CA PHE A 97 -8.87 2.12 -12.26
C PHE A 97 -8.74 0.76 -12.94
N VAL A 98 -9.84 0.29 -13.54
CA VAL A 98 -9.90 -0.99 -14.25
C VAL A 98 -10.12 -0.74 -15.74
N PRO A 99 -9.08 -0.85 -16.60
CA PRO A 99 -9.17 -0.42 -18.00
C PRO A 99 -10.25 -1.11 -18.83
N ARG A 100 -10.56 -2.38 -18.53
CA ARG A 100 -11.56 -3.15 -19.31
C ARG A 100 -13.00 -2.86 -18.88
N THR A 101 -13.21 -2.30 -17.70
CA THR A 101 -14.55 -2.11 -17.12
C THR A 101 -14.90 -0.62 -17.10
N HIS A 102 -14.03 0.20 -16.51
CA HIS A 102 -14.24 1.64 -16.38
C HIS A 102 -12.88 2.34 -16.51
N PRO A 103 -12.43 2.65 -17.74
CA PRO A 103 -11.10 3.18 -18.00
C PRO A 103 -10.99 4.67 -17.64
N CYS A 104 -9.75 5.14 -17.48
CA CYS A 104 -9.46 6.57 -17.53
C CYS A 104 -9.76 7.11 -18.94
N TYR A 105 -10.64 8.10 -19.04
CA TYR A 105 -11.05 8.73 -20.30
C TYR A 105 -10.09 9.84 -20.80
N LEU A 106 -8.87 9.93 -20.25
CA LEU A 106 -7.81 10.82 -20.75
C LEU A 106 -8.25 12.29 -20.88
N CYS A 107 -8.81 12.85 -19.81
CA CYS A 107 -9.22 14.26 -19.74
C CYS A 107 -8.04 15.19 -20.09
N LYS A 108 -8.25 16.21 -20.93
CA LYS A 108 -7.18 17.12 -21.38
C LYS A 108 -6.58 17.94 -20.24
N ASP A 109 -7.43 18.37 -19.31
CA ASP A 109 -7.12 19.19 -18.13
C ASP A 109 -6.69 18.36 -16.91
N ILE A 110 -6.80 17.02 -16.99
CA ILE A 110 -6.33 16.06 -15.99
C ILE A 110 -6.75 16.45 -14.56
N PRO A 111 -8.04 16.65 -14.24
CA PRO A 111 -8.49 17.28 -12.99
C PRO A 111 -8.10 16.53 -11.72
N CYS A 112 -7.82 15.22 -11.82
CA CYS A 112 -7.37 14.40 -10.70
C CYS A 112 -5.97 14.78 -10.18
N VAL A 113 -5.06 15.26 -11.04
CA VAL A 113 -3.68 15.62 -10.69
C VAL A 113 -3.62 16.92 -9.85
N PRO A 114 -4.18 18.06 -10.28
CA PRO A 114 -4.17 19.28 -9.47
C PRO A 114 -5.00 19.16 -8.19
N ALA A 115 -5.96 18.24 -8.14
CA ALA A 115 -6.72 17.94 -6.93
C ALA A 115 -5.90 17.22 -5.85
N CYS A 116 -4.75 16.62 -6.18
CA CYS A 116 -3.90 15.93 -5.23
C CYS A 116 -3.13 16.94 -4.34
N PRO A 117 -3.38 16.99 -3.02
CA PRO A 117 -2.76 17.99 -2.15
C PRO A 117 -1.31 17.64 -1.77
N THR A 118 -0.91 16.37 -1.90
CA THR A 118 0.40 15.88 -1.42
C THR A 118 1.43 15.72 -2.52
N GLY A 119 1.05 15.91 -3.79
CA GLY A 119 1.93 15.63 -4.93
C GLY A 119 2.16 14.14 -5.18
N ALA A 120 1.36 13.24 -4.60
CA ALA A 120 1.37 11.83 -5.01
C ALA A 120 1.03 11.67 -6.50
N LEU A 121 0.17 12.56 -7.01
CA LEU A 121 0.02 12.84 -8.43
C LEU A 121 0.75 14.15 -8.74
N ASP A 122 1.87 14.07 -9.46
CA ASP A 122 2.74 15.20 -9.74
C ASP A 122 2.42 15.81 -11.11
N LYS A 123 2.14 17.12 -11.10
CA LYS A 123 1.89 17.93 -12.31
C LYS A 123 3.09 17.91 -13.25
N LYS A 124 4.32 17.79 -12.73
CA LYS A 124 5.54 17.75 -13.55
C LYS A 124 5.66 16.50 -14.41
N LEU A 125 4.99 15.41 -14.04
CA LEU A 125 4.99 14.17 -14.81
C LEU A 125 4.03 14.21 -16.00
N VAL A 126 3.09 15.16 -16.00
CA VAL A 126 2.05 15.32 -17.01
C VAL A 126 1.96 16.76 -17.51
N GLY A 127 3.04 17.52 -17.36
CA GLY A 127 3.09 18.93 -17.73
C GLY A 127 4.31 19.21 -18.58
N GLU A 128 4.14 20.15 -19.50
CA GLU A 128 5.19 20.70 -20.35
C GLU A 128 5.27 22.22 -20.15
N GLU A 129 6.45 22.80 -20.38
CA GLU A 129 6.64 24.25 -20.34
C GLU A 129 6.26 24.83 -21.71
N ASP A 130 5.44 25.88 -21.71
CA ASP A 130 5.13 26.64 -22.91
C ASP A 130 6.26 27.63 -23.28
N GLU A 131 6.09 28.38 -24.38
CA GLU A 131 7.06 29.40 -24.82
C GLU A 131 7.30 30.52 -23.79
N ASN A 132 6.37 30.69 -22.83
CA ASN A 132 6.43 31.69 -21.77
C ASN A 132 6.97 31.12 -20.45
N GLY A 133 7.28 29.81 -20.38
CA GLY A 133 7.74 29.13 -19.18
C GLY A 133 6.61 28.74 -18.21
N GLU A 134 5.35 28.79 -18.62
CA GLU A 134 4.21 28.32 -17.83
C GLU A 134 4.03 26.80 -17.98
N LEU A 135 3.70 26.13 -16.86
CA LEU A 135 3.45 24.70 -16.85
C LEU A 135 2.02 24.41 -17.35
N VAL A 136 1.92 23.85 -18.56
CA VAL A 136 0.66 23.43 -19.18
C VAL A 136 0.51 21.92 -19.07
N LEU A 137 -0.65 21.44 -18.62
CA LEU A 137 -0.92 20.01 -18.49
C LEU A 137 -1.19 19.38 -19.86
N ASN A 138 -0.52 18.26 -20.15
CA ASN A 138 -0.66 17.48 -21.37
C ASN A 138 -0.85 16.00 -21.04
N ILE A 139 -2.06 15.49 -21.31
CA ILE A 139 -2.43 14.10 -21.01
C ILE A 139 -1.59 13.06 -21.76
N ASN A 140 -0.99 13.41 -22.90
CA ASN A 140 -0.17 12.49 -23.69
C ASN A 140 1.15 12.13 -22.99
N LEU A 141 1.57 12.91 -21.99
CA LEU A 141 2.76 12.63 -21.18
C LEU A 141 2.48 11.61 -20.06
N ALA A 142 1.20 11.28 -19.81
CA ALA A 142 0.82 10.40 -18.72
C ALA A 142 1.32 8.96 -18.92
N LYS A 143 1.95 8.42 -17.86
CA LYS A 143 2.40 7.02 -17.80
C LYS A 143 1.49 6.22 -16.88
N MET A 144 0.59 5.42 -17.45
CA MET A 144 -0.43 4.66 -16.71
C MET A 144 -0.41 3.16 -16.99
N GLY A 145 0.68 2.65 -17.58
CA GLY A 145 0.82 1.25 -18.03
C GLY A 145 0.97 1.14 -19.55
N LEU A 146 1.09 -0.09 -20.04
CA LEU A 146 1.22 -0.40 -21.47
C LEU A 146 -0.07 -1.04 -21.98
N ALA A 147 -0.69 -0.43 -22.99
CA ALA A 147 -1.80 -1.02 -23.72
C ALA A 147 -1.27 -1.78 -24.95
N VAL A 148 -1.61 -3.06 -25.06
CA VAL A 148 -1.31 -3.89 -26.23
C VAL A 148 -2.63 -4.13 -26.97
N LEU A 149 -2.70 -3.66 -28.22
CA LEU A 149 -3.83 -3.90 -29.10
C LEU A 149 -3.49 -5.08 -30.01
N ASP A 150 -4.17 -6.19 -29.80
CA ASP A 150 -4.11 -7.32 -30.71
C ASP A 150 -5.00 -7.01 -31.93
N ARG A 151 -4.44 -7.01 -33.13
CA ARG A 151 -5.13 -6.56 -34.36
C ARG A 151 -5.78 -7.71 -35.13
N GLU A 152 -5.90 -8.87 -34.52
CA GLU A 152 -6.47 -10.06 -35.13
C GLU A 152 -7.95 -10.22 -34.71
N THR A 153 -8.83 -9.42 -35.31
CA THR A 153 -10.29 -9.68 -35.34
C THR A 153 -10.97 -8.89 -36.46
#